data_AF-A0A6C0D028-F1
#
_entry.id   AF-A0A6C0D028-F1
#
_cell.length_a   1.000
_cell.length_b   1.000
_cell.length_c   1.000
_cell.angle_alpha   90.00
_cell.angle_beta   90.00
_cell.angle_gamma   90.00
#
_symmetry.space_group_name_H-M   'P 1'
#
loop_
_entity.id
_entity.type
_entity.pdbx_description
1 polymer ?
#
loop_
_entity_poly.entity_id
_entity_poly.type
_entity_poly.pdbx_seq_one_letter_code
_entity_poly.pdbx_strand_id
1 'polypeptide(L)'
;MKLLHKASMQAMEVIIKPYKTLRMNLAICKSFNADFDGDEMNIHVAQTLESQTELRLLSAAKYNIISPQGSKPNMCIVQDSLLGAYRMSLGTQKLTKEQFFNISLKIGDDVLPDVLKRIQHIRRVLIEKGKKAQCFNGKGLVSLILPDDFNYEKHNNADPQEPWLRIYKGVIYEGALEKSVIGATNNSIIQIINKEYGADRASQFIDTIQFIANNWLLVSGFTVGIKDCIIPPTEINNNGVNKKQQIRDVVEKCFIEAENIKTTTNNPNIRELRINAALSKAKDIGLKIAKDALAPTNNFLSTVNSGSKGDFFNIAQITGLLGQQNLRGQRVPLLLNNGKRSLPHYPFENLTVEQEYESRGFISSSFIHGLNPKEFYMHGMSGREGVSDKVVSVKGS
;
A
#
# COMPACT_ATOMS: atom_id res chain seq x y z
N MET A 1 -26.37 -1.24 -10.59
CA MET A 1 -25.09 -1.84 -11.05
C MET A 1 -24.55 -0.98 -12.19
N LYS A 2 -23.61 -0.06 -11.93
CA LYS A 2 -22.97 0.72 -12.99
C LYS A 2 -21.71 -0.03 -13.43
N LEU A 3 -21.72 -0.61 -14.63
CA LEU A 3 -20.52 -1.16 -15.28
C LEU A 3 -19.70 0.02 -15.81
N LEU A 4 -18.78 0.54 -15.01
CA LEU A 4 -18.00 1.74 -15.36
C LEU A 4 -16.87 1.43 -16.36
N HIS A 5 -16.40 0.19 -16.42
CA HIS A 5 -15.30 -0.22 -17.27
C HIS A 5 -15.56 -1.57 -17.94
N LYS A 6 -14.97 -1.79 -19.13
CA LYS A 6 -14.99 -3.10 -19.81
C LYS A 6 -14.52 -4.23 -18.90
N ALA A 7 -13.57 -3.96 -18.02
CA ALA A 7 -13.04 -4.93 -17.06
C ALA A 7 -14.03 -5.32 -15.94
N SER A 8 -15.15 -4.62 -15.78
CA SER A 8 -16.18 -4.94 -14.78
C SER A 8 -17.05 -6.13 -15.17
N MET A 9 -16.95 -6.64 -16.40
CA MET A 9 -17.60 -7.87 -16.86
C MET A 9 -16.57 -8.73 -17.60
N GLN A 10 -16.17 -9.84 -16.99
CA GLN A 10 -15.14 -10.74 -17.53
C GLN A 10 -15.62 -12.18 -17.47
N ALA A 11 -15.29 -12.96 -18.49
CA ALA A 11 -15.58 -14.37 -18.52
C ALA A 11 -14.57 -15.14 -17.67
N MET A 12 -15.09 -16.08 -16.88
CA MET A 12 -14.34 -16.95 -15.99
C MET A 12 -14.83 -18.39 -16.17
N GLU A 13 -13.94 -19.34 -15.90
CA GLU A 13 -14.32 -20.75 -15.87
C GLU A 13 -15.03 -21.10 -14.57
N VAL A 14 -16.12 -21.86 -14.67
CA VAL A 14 -16.92 -22.24 -13.50
C VAL A 14 -16.28 -23.46 -12.85
N ILE A 15 -15.92 -23.32 -11.57
CA ILE A 15 -15.47 -24.42 -10.72
C ILE A 15 -16.49 -24.60 -9.61
N ILE A 16 -17.15 -25.75 -9.58
CA ILE A 16 -18.14 -26.07 -8.55
C ILE A 16 -17.41 -26.35 -7.24
N LYS A 17 -17.77 -25.58 -6.19
CA LYS A 17 -17.28 -25.75 -4.82
C LYS A 17 -18.47 -25.84 -3.86
N PRO A 18 -18.29 -26.47 -2.68
CA PRO A 18 -19.29 -26.40 -1.62
C PRO A 18 -19.57 -24.94 -1.18
N TYR A 19 -20.61 -24.75 -0.36
CA TYR A 19 -21.08 -23.47 0.21
C TYR A 19 -21.82 -22.54 -0.77
N LYS A 20 -22.43 -21.48 -0.26
CA LYS A 20 -23.35 -20.56 -0.99
C LYS A 20 -22.71 -19.21 -1.34
N THR A 21 -21.40 -19.18 -1.59
CA THR A 21 -20.67 -17.94 -1.89
C THR A 21 -19.87 -18.07 -3.17
N LEU A 22 -19.78 -16.96 -3.91
CA LEU A 22 -18.90 -16.87 -5.06
C LEU A 22 -17.45 -16.76 -4.59
N ARG A 23 -16.56 -17.48 -5.27
CA ARG A 23 -15.13 -17.49 -4.98
C ARG A 23 -14.40 -17.06 -6.24
N MET A 24 -13.48 -16.12 -6.08
CA MET A 24 -12.61 -15.64 -7.15
C MET A 24 -11.22 -15.35 -6.63
N ASN A 25 -10.27 -15.23 -7.55
CA ASN A 25 -8.89 -14.91 -7.22
C ASN A 25 -8.78 -13.45 -6.70
N LEU A 26 -7.99 -13.21 -5.65
CA LEU A 26 -7.78 -11.87 -5.09
C LEU A 26 -7.23 -10.87 -6.12
N ALA A 27 -6.40 -11.32 -7.06
CA ALA A 27 -5.81 -10.47 -8.09
C ALA A 27 -6.83 -9.84 -9.03
N ILE A 28 -8.03 -10.42 -9.18
CA ILE A 28 -9.09 -9.89 -10.06
C ILE A 28 -10.00 -8.88 -9.34
N CYS A 29 -9.98 -8.82 -8.01
CA CYS A 29 -10.92 -8.02 -7.21
C CYS A 29 -10.87 -6.54 -7.56
N LYS A 30 -9.69 -6.04 -7.94
CA LYS A 30 -9.52 -4.66 -8.42
C LYS A 30 -10.32 -4.36 -9.70
N SER A 31 -10.44 -5.32 -10.61
CA SER A 31 -11.23 -5.17 -11.85
C SER A 31 -12.71 -4.98 -11.56
N PHE A 32 -13.22 -5.67 -10.53
CA PHE A 32 -14.61 -5.60 -10.09
C PHE A 32 -14.87 -4.53 -9.04
N ASN A 33 -13.80 -3.93 -8.47
CA ASN A 33 -13.87 -3.04 -7.32
C ASN A 33 -14.63 -3.68 -6.14
N ALA A 34 -14.29 -4.94 -5.84
CA ALA A 34 -14.88 -5.74 -4.76
C ALA A 34 -13.90 -5.90 -3.58
N ASP A 35 -14.42 -5.94 -2.35
CA ASP A 35 -13.63 -6.01 -1.11
C ASP A 35 -14.14 -7.00 -0.04
N PHE A 36 -15.09 -7.88 -0.39
CA PHE A 36 -15.59 -9.02 0.42
C PHE A 36 -16.21 -8.66 1.77
N ASP A 37 -16.68 -7.43 1.96
CA ASP A 37 -17.35 -6.99 3.19
C ASP A 37 -18.89 -7.21 3.17
N GLY A 38 -19.40 -7.86 2.12
CA GLY A 38 -20.84 -8.08 1.88
C GLY A 38 -21.26 -7.94 0.41
N ASP A 39 -20.31 -7.71 -0.50
CA ASP A 39 -20.56 -7.57 -1.94
C ASP A 39 -21.37 -8.72 -2.56
N GLU A 40 -22.31 -8.34 -3.41
CA GLU A 40 -23.08 -9.25 -4.27
C GLU A 40 -22.64 -9.09 -5.74
N MET A 41 -22.50 -10.21 -6.45
CA MET A 41 -22.13 -10.22 -7.86
C MET A 41 -23.07 -11.10 -8.69
N ASN A 42 -23.38 -10.65 -9.90
CA ASN A 42 -24.23 -11.37 -10.83
C ASN A 42 -23.42 -12.32 -11.72
N ILE A 43 -23.99 -13.48 -12.02
CA ILE A 43 -23.44 -14.42 -13.01
C ILE A 43 -24.41 -14.52 -14.18
N HIS A 44 -23.87 -14.42 -15.39
CA HIS A 44 -24.59 -14.66 -16.63
C HIS A 44 -23.98 -15.86 -17.35
N VAL A 45 -24.80 -16.84 -17.72
CA VAL A 45 -24.35 -18.07 -18.37
C VAL A 45 -24.72 -18.03 -19.85
N ALA A 46 -23.71 -18.03 -20.73
CA ALA A 46 -23.92 -18.08 -22.17
C ALA A 46 -24.48 -19.44 -22.62
N GLN A 47 -25.59 -19.39 -23.37
CA GLN A 47 -26.33 -20.58 -23.79
C GLN A 47 -25.84 -21.15 -25.13
N THR A 48 -25.49 -20.30 -26.10
CA THR A 48 -25.05 -20.74 -27.43
C THR A 48 -23.54 -21.00 -27.47
N LEU A 49 -23.12 -21.94 -28.33
CA LEU A 49 -21.70 -22.25 -28.53
C LEU A 49 -20.90 -21.04 -29.01
N GLU A 50 -21.51 -20.22 -29.88
CA GLU A 50 -20.92 -18.98 -30.41
C GLU A 50 -20.61 -17.99 -29.28
N SER A 51 -21.60 -17.69 -28.43
CA SER A 51 -21.40 -16.78 -27.29
C SER A 51 -20.42 -17.36 -26.27
N GLN A 52 -20.43 -18.68 -26.04
CA GLN A 52 -19.42 -19.31 -25.17
C GLN A 52 -18.00 -19.14 -25.74
N THR A 53 -17.84 -19.29 -27.06
CA THR A 53 -16.56 -19.13 -27.74
C THR A 53 -16.09 -17.68 -27.70
N GLU A 54 -16.99 -16.73 -27.96
CA GLU A 54 -16.72 -15.30 -27.86
C GLU A 54 -16.25 -14.91 -26.45
N LEU A 55 -16.95 -15.38 -25.41
CA LEU A 55 -16.59 -15.13 -24.03
C LEU A 55 -15.21 -15.72 -23.68
N ARG A 56 -14.91 -16.94 -24.12
CA ARG A 56 -13.62 -17.61 -23.86
C ARG A 56 -12.45 -16.92 -24.58
N LEU A 57 -12.65 -16.43 -25.80
CA LEU A 57 -11.56 -15.88 -26.61
C LEU A 57 -11.36 -14.37 -26.44
N LEU A 58 -12.43 -13.60 -26.21
CA LEU A 58 -12.35 -12.13 -26.15
C LEU A 58 -12.51 -11.57 -24.74
N SER A 59 -13.45 -12.12 -23.98
CA SER A 59 -13.84 -11.56 -22.67
C SER A 59 -13.21 -12.28 -21.48
N ALA A 60 -12.46 -13.36 -21.71
CA ALA A 60 -11.83 -14.12 -20.64
C ALA A 60 -10.88 -13.26 -19.82
N ALA A 61 -10.91 -13.46 -18.50
CA ALA A 61 -10.09 -12.72 -17.54
C ALA A 61 -8.60 -12.70 -17.94
N LYS A 62 -8.05 -13.87 -18.37
CA LYS A 62 -6.66 -14.00 -18.80
C LYS A 62 -6.26 -13.07 -19.96
N TYR A 63 -7.15 -12.84 -20.92
CA TYR A 63 -6.88 -11.92 -22.04
C TYR A 63 -7.09 -10.45 -21.69
N ASN A 64 -7.65 -10.17 -20.50
CA ASN A 64 -7.94 -8.84 -20.01
C ASN A 64 -7.09 -8.50 -18.75
N ILE A 65 -5.93 -9.14 -18.59
CA ILE A 65 -4.95 -8.83 -17.52
C ILE A 65 -4.46 -7.38 -17.65
N ILE A 66 -4.18 -6.92 -18.88
CA ILE A 66 -3.71 -5.55 -19.15
C ILE A 66 -4.90 -4.67 -19.54
N SER A 67 -5.05 -3.53 -18.87
CA SER A 67 -6.08 -2.55 -19.22
C SER A 67 -5.65 -1.72 -20.44
N PRO A 68 -6.51 -1.55 -21.46
CA PRO A 68 -6.24 -0.69 -22.59
C PRO A 68 -6.23 0.80 -22.22
N GLN A 69 -6.90 1.20 -21.13
CA GLN A 69 -7.01 2.61 -20.72
C GLN A 69 -5.66 3.18 -20.24
N GLY A 70 -4.89 2.37 -19.51
CA GLY A 70 -3.64 2.81 -18.88
C GLY A 70 -2.42 2.02 -19.32
N SER A 71 -2.58 1.08 -20.25
CA SER A 71 -1.53 0.15 -20.71
C SER A 71 -0.77 -0.51 -19.56
N LYS A 72 -1.47 -0.80 -18.45
CA LYS A 72 -0.93 -1.37 -17.21
C LYS A 72 -1.77 -2.55 -16.75
N PRO A 73 -1.21 -3.48 -15.94
CA PRO A 73 -1.99 -4.58 -15.41
C PRO A 73 -3.14 -4.08 -14.54
N ASN A 74 -4.35 -4.57 -14.84
CA ASN A 74 -5.51 -4.41 -13.98
C ASN A 74 -5.57 -5.53 -12.94
N MET A 75 -5.18 -6.74 -13.34
CA MET A 75 -5.00 -7.88 -12.44
C MET A 75 -3.57 -7.91 -11.93
N CYS A 76 -3.41 -7.83 -10.61
CA CYS A 76 -2.09 -7.75 -9.99
C CYS A 76 -2.09 -8.31 -8.58
N ILE A 77 -0.90 -8.50 -8.02
CA ILE A 77 -0.74 -9.03 -6.66
C ILE A 77 -1.10 -7.94 -5.66
N VAL A 78 -1.96 -8.28 -4.69
CA VAL A 78 -2.48 -7.36 -3.67
C VAL A 78 -2.44 -8.00 -2.28
N GLN A 79 -2.65 -7.19 -1.24
CA GLN A 79 -2.84 -7.63 0.15
C GLN A 79 -1.73 -8.59 0.63
N ASP A 80 -2.10 -9.70 1.25
CA ASP A 80 -1.19 -10.64 1.91
C ASP A 80 -0.17 -11.23 0.94
N SER A 81 -0.58 -11.60 -0.28
CA SER A 81 0.35 -12.12 -1.28
C SER A 81 1.42 -11.10 -1.66
N LEU A 82 1.07 -9.81 -1.73
CA LEU A 82 2.02 -8.74 -2.01
C LEU A 82 2.99 -8.54 -0.83
N LEU A 83 2.47 -8.55 0.40
CA LEU A 83 3.28 -8.48 1.61
C LEU A 83 4.22 -9.68 1.75
N GLY A 84 3.72 -10.89 1.48
CA GLY A 84 4.48 -12.14 1.52
C GLY A 84 5.59 -12.14 0.49
N ALA A 85 5.30 -11.75 -0.75
CA ALA A 85 6.29 -11.60 -1.82
C ALA A 85 7.39 -10.60 -1.45
N TYR A 86 7.04 -9.46 -0.84
CA TYR A 86 8.01 -8.50 -0.32
C TYR A 86 8.88 -9.09 0.78
N ARG A 87 8.28 -9.58 1.87
CA ARG A 87 9.02 -10.08 3.02
C ARG A 87 9.92 -11.27 2.65
N MET A 88 9.45 -12.18 1.80
CA MET A 88 10.23 -13.34 1.38
C MET A 88 11.42 -12.99 0.48
N SER A 89 11.33 -11.88 -0.25
CA SER A 89 12.40 -11.40 -1.13
C SER A 89 13.29 -10.32 -0.49
N LEU A 90 12.97 -9.83 0.70
CA LEU A 90 13.80 -8.89 1.45
C LEU A 90 15.05 -9.58 2.00
N GLY A 91 16.24 -9.14 1.58
CA GLY A 91 17.51 -9.77 1.92
C GLY A 91 17.55 -11.27 1.56
N THR A 92 18.10 -12.10 2.46
CA THR A 92 18.12 -13.56 2.30
C THR A 92 17.28 -14.24 3.38
N GLN A 93 15.98 -14.43 3.10
CA GLN A 93 15.09 -15.20 3.97
C GLN A 93 15.30 -16.70 3.78
N LYS A 94 16.10 -17.32 4.65
CA LYS A 94 16.43 -18.75 4.56
C LYS A 94 15.21 -19.61 4.85
N LEU A 95 15.07 -20.71 4.10
CA LEU A 95 14.11 -21.76 4.36
C LEU A 95 14.85 -23.07 4.61
N THR A 96 14.29 -23.92 5.46
CA THR A 96 14.73 -25.32 5.53
C THR A 96 14.41 -26.01 4.19
N LYS A 97 15.16 -27.07 3.87
CA LYS A 97 14.90 -27.85 2.64
C LYS A 97 13.46 -28.39 2.63
N GLU A 98 12.98 -28.87 3.76
CA GLU A 98 11.62 -29.40 3.91
C GLU A 98 10.56 -28.34 3.62
N GLN A 99 10.70 -27.14 4.20
CA GLN A 99 9.78 -26.02 3.91
C GLN A 99 9.83 -25.63 2.44
N PHE A 100 11.03 -25.55 1.86
CA PHE A 100 11.18 -25.18 0.44
C PHE A 100 10.49 -26.19 -0.47
N PHE A 101 10.73 -27.49 -0.28
CA PHE A 101 10.12 -28.54 -1.11
C PHE A 101 8.61 -28.65 -0.87
N ASN A 102 8.14 -28.50 0.37
CA ASN A 102 6.71 -28.51 0.67
C ASN A 102 5.97 -27.36 -0.05
N ILE A 103 6.59 -26.18 -0.14
CA ILE A 103 6.02 -25.05 -0.90
C ILE A 103 6.13 -25.32 -2.40
N SER A 104 7.28 -25.77 -2.90
CA SER A 104 7.50 -25.94 -4.34
C SER A 104 6.65 -27.04 -4.96
N LEU A 105 6.42 -28.16 -4.25
CA LEU A 105 5.66 -29.30 -4.77
C LEU A 105 4.18 -28.95 -4.98
N LYS A 106 3.65 -27.97 -4.24
CA LYS A 106 2.26 -27.55 -4.38
C LYS A 106 1.99 -26.61 -5.56
N ILE A 107 3.03 -26.16 -6.27
CA ILE A 107 2.91 -25.34 -7.48
C ILE A 107 2.28 -26.14 -8.64
N GLY A 108 2.39 -27.47 -8.60
CA GLY A 108 1.88 -28.39 -9.63
C GLY A 108 2.90 -28.69 -10.72
N ASP A 109 2.90 -29.95 -11.19
CA ASP A 109 3.89 -30.45 -12.16
C ASP A 109 3.76 -29.77 -13.53
N ASP A 110 2.56 -29.33 -13.91
CA ASP A 110 2.30 -28.60 -15.17
C ASP A 110 3.08 -27.26 -15.25
N VAL A 111 3.37 -26.65 -14.10
CA VAL A 111 4.08 -25.38 -14.03
C VAL A 111 5.57 -25.59 -13.81
N LEU A 112 5.93 -26.63 -13.04
CA LEU A 112 7.30 -26.92 -12.65
C LEU A 112 7.62 -28.40 -12.85
N PRO A 113 7.75 -28.86 -14.10
CA PRO A 113 7.86 -30.28 -14.43
C PRO A 113 9.16 -30.92 -13.91
N ASP A 114 10.21 -30.13 -13.71
CA ASP A 114 11.46 -30.62 -13.12
C ASP A 114 12.06 -29.59 -12.15
N VAL A 115 11.58 -29.67 -10.90
CA VAL A 115 12.04 -28.81 -9.79
C VAL A 115 13.56 -28.91 -9.60
N LEU A 116 14.13 -30.10 -9.76
CA LEU A 116 15.56 -30.34 -9.51
C LEU A 116 16.43 -29.67 -10.58
N LYS A 117 16.07 -29.81 -11.86
CA LYS A 117 16.75 -29.08 -12.95
C LYS A 117 16.63 -27.58 -12.75
N ARG A 118 15.45 -27.08 -12.37
CA ARG A 118 15.25 -25.66 -12.09
C ARG A 118 16.15 -25.16 -10.96
N ILE A 119 16.27 -25.93 -9.88
CA ILE A 119 17.19 -25.61 -8.76
C ILE A 119 18.65 -25.57 -9.23
N GLN A 120 19.07 -26.52 -10.07
CA GLN A 120 20.44 -26.54 -10.61
C GLN A 120 20.72 -25.32 -11.48
N HIS A 121 19.76 -24.91 -12.32
CA HIS A 121 19.82 -23.68 -13.11
C HIS A 121 19.97 -22.44 -12.22
N ILE A 122 19.12 -22.31 -11.19
CA ILE A 122 19.20 -21.20 -10.22
C ILE A 122 20.59 -21.12 -9.58
N ARG A 123 21.14 -22.25 -9.14
CA ARG A 123 22.48 -22.29 -8.53
C ARG A 123 23.57 -21.83 -9.50
N ARG A 124 23.50 -22.29 -10.76
CA ARG A 124 24.46 -21.91 -11.80
C ARG A 124 24.43 -20.40 -12.05
N VAL A 125 23.24 -19.82 -12.20
CA VAL A 125 23.08 -18.38 -12.43
C VAL A 125 23.54 -17.55 -11.23
N LEU A 126 23.25 -17.99 -10.00
CA LEU A 126 23.75 -17.31 -8.80
C LEU A 126 25.28 -17.27 -8.77
N ILE A 127 25.95 -18.38 -9.12
CA ILE A 127 27.41 -18.44 -9.21
C ILE A 127 27.93 -17.52 -10.33
N GLU A 128 27.29 -17.55 -11.51
CA GLU A 128 27.61 -16.67 -12.65
C GLU A 128 27.55 -15.18 -12.27
N LYS A 129 26.62 -14.80 -11.39
CA LYS A 129 26.47 -13.43 -10.87
C LYS A 129 27.29 -13.15 -9.59
N GLY A 130 28.21 -14.04 -9.22
CA GLY A 130 29.09 -13.87 -8.05
C GLY A 130 28.37 -13.94 -6.70
N LYS A 131 27.15 -14.48 -6.65
CA LYS A 131 26.37 -14.68 -5.43
C LYS A 131 26.57 -16.10 -4.90
N LYS A 132 26.28 -16.29 -3.61
CA LYS A 132 26.30 -17.63 -2.99
C LYS A 132 25.25 -18.51 -3.66
N ALA A 133 25.57 -19.77 -3.96
CA ALA A 133 24.68 -20.75 -4.59
C ALA A 133 23.54 -21.25 -3.67
N GLN A 134 23.04 -20.40 -2.77
CA GLN A 134 21.98 -20.72 -1.84
C GLN A 134 20.62 -20.44 -2.48
N CYS A 135 19.96 -21.50 -2.94
CA CYS A 135 18.63 -21.44 -3.57
C CYS A 135 17.46 -21.62 -2.59
N PHE A 136 17.71 -22.15 -1.38
CA PHE A 136 16.67 -22.41 -0.38
C PHE A 136 16.36 -21.13 0.42
N ASN A 137 15.72 -20.18 -0.25
CA ASN A 137 15.26 -18.92 0.30
C ASN A 137 14.04 -18.41 -0.48
N GLY A 138 13.43 -17.31 -0.04
CA GLY A 138 12.25 -16.76 -0.71
C GLY A 138 12.50 -16.30 -2.15
N LYS A 139 13.65 -15.69 -2.46
CA LYS A 139 14.03 -15.33 -3.84
C LYS A 139 14.11 -16.56 -4.76
N GLY A 140 14.63 -17.67 -4.24
CA GLY A 140 14.71 -18.95 -4.93
C GLY A 140 13.34 -19.53 -5.24
N LEU A 141 12.38 -19.44 -4.30
CA LEU A 141 10.99 -19.87 -4.55
C LEU A 141 10.35 -19.10 -5.70
N VAL A 142 10.49 -17.77 -5.75
CA VAL A 142 9.95 -16.98 -6.86
C VAL A 142 10.71 -17.25 -8.16
N SER A 143 12.02 -17.50 -8.08
CA SER A 143 12.82 -17.87 -9.25
C SER A 143 12.41 -19.22 -9.87
N LEU A 144 11.73 -20.10 -9.12
CA LEU A 144 11.17 -21.33 -9.69
C LEU A 144 10.09 -21.07 -10.74
N ILE A 145 9.29 -20.01 -10.55
CA ILE A 145 8.10 -19.76 -11.39
C ILE A 145 8.35 -18.79 -12.55
N LEU A 146 9.50 -18.12 -12.59
CA LEU A 146 9.87 -17.23 -13.69
C LEU A 146 10.36 -18.02 -14.92
N PRO A 147 10.13 -17.55 -16.16
CA PRO A 147 10.70 -18.18 -17.36
C PRO A 147 12.25 -18.18 -17.36
N ASP A 148 12.86 -19.18 -17.97
CA ASP A 148 14.31 -19.46 -17.94
C ASP A 148 15.17 -18.41 -18.66
N ASP A 149 14.59 -17.67 -19.58
CA ASP A 149 15.21 -16.61 -20.37
C ASP A 149 14.79 -15.21 -19.91
N PHE A 150 13.94 -15.11 -18.88
CA PHE A 150 13.39 -13.84 -18.42
C PHE A 150 14.46 -12.96 -17.76
N ASN A 151 14.62 -11.74 -18.27
CA ASN A 151 15.54 -10.74 -17.72
C ASN A 151 14.76 -9.49 -17.33
N TYR A 152 15.06 -8.93 -16.16
CA TYR A 152 14.36 -7.75 -15.66
C TYR A 152 15.23 -6.98 -14.69
N GLU A 153 15.26 -5.66 -14.84
CA GLU A 153 15.93 -4.77 -13.90
C GLU A 153 15.05 -3.56 -13.58
N LYS A 154 14.95 -3.22 -12.28
CA LYS A 154 14.26 -2.02 -11.83
C LYS A 154 14.85 -1.49 -10.54
N HIS A 155 15.16 -0.19 -10.53
CA HIS A 155 15.50 0.52 -9.31
C HIS A 155 14.24 0.78 -8.49
N ASN A 156 14.15 0.25 -7.27
CA ASN A 156 12.96 0.38 -6.43
C ASN A 156 13.24 0.71 -4.96
N ASN A 157 14.49 0.64 -4.47
CA ASN A 157 14.85 0.91 -3.06
C ASN A 157 14.03 0.08 -2.04
N ALA A 158 13.47 -1.05 -2.45
CA ALA A 158 12.63 -1.89 -1.59
C ALA A 158 13.47 -2.55 -0.47
N ASP A 159 14.73 -2.88 -0.78
CA ASP A 159 15.76 -3.29 0.16
C ASP A 159 16.86 -2.22 0.19
N PRO A 160 17.14 -1.57 1.34
CA PRO A 160 18.21 -0.57 1.44
C PRO A 160 19.61 -1.10 1.09
N GLN A 161 19.85 -2.40 1.26
CA GLN A 161 21.13 -3.03 0.91
C GLN A 161 21.20 -3.43 -0.57
N GLU A 162 20.04 -3.63 -1.20
CA GLU A 162 19.91 -4.09 -2.59
C GLU A 162 18.87 -3.21 -3.32
N PRO A 163 19.22 -1.96 -3.68
CA PRO A 163 18.26 -0.97 -4.19
C PRO A 163 17.71 -1.27 -5.59
N TRP A 164 18.37 -2.17 -6.31
CA TRP A 164 17.94 -2.67 -7.61
C TRP A 164 17.37 -4.08 -7.48
N LEU A 165 16.17 -4.30 -8.00
CA LEU A 165 15.70 -5.63 -8.31
C LEU A 165 16.31 -6.06 -9.64
N ARG A 166 17.09 -7.14 -9.62
CA ARG A 166 17.71 -7.72 -10.82
C ARG A 166 17.39 -9.20 -10.96
N ILE A 167 16.90 -9.54 -12.15
CA ILE A 167 16.52 -10.87 -12.56
C ILE A 167 17.28 -11.19 -13.84
N TYR A 168 17.99 -12.32 -13.82
CA TYR A 168 18.71 -12.80 -15.00
C TYR A 168 18.39 -14.27 -15.23
N LYS A 169 18.01 -14.63 -16.46
CA LYS A 169 17.61 -16.01 -16.82
C LYS A 169 16.56 -16.60 -15.85
N GLY A 170 15.59 -15.80 -15.46
CA GLY A 170 14.53 -16.17 -14.52
C GLY A 170 14.96 -16.30 -13.06
N VAL A 171 16.16 -15.81 -12.69
CA VAL A 171 16.70 -15.93 -11.34
C VAL A 171 16.86 -14.57 -10.71
N ILE A 172 16.19 -14.35 -9.58
CA ILE A 172 16.33 -13.15 -8.75
C ILE A 172 17.63 -13.30 -7.95
N TYR A 173 18.62 -12.44 -8.22
CA TYR A 173 19.91 -12.47 -7.53
C TYR A 173 20.18 -11.23 -6.66
N GLU A 174 19.36 -10.19 -6.80
CA GLU A 174 19.46 -8.93 -6.04
C GLU A 174 18.10 -8.23 -5.99
N GLY A 175 17.82 -7.55 -4.87
CA GLY A 175 16.65 -6.70 -4.63
C GLY A 175 15.43 -7.44 -4.08
N ALA A 176 14.36 -6.69 -3.87
CA ALA A 176 13.10 -7.19 -3.32
C ALA A 176 11.90 -6.86 -4.23
N LEU A 177 10.86 -7.67 -4.11
CA LEU A 177 9.59 -7.53 -4.83
C LEU A 177 8.67 -6.61 -4.04
N GLU A 178 8.18 -5.55 -4.67
CA GLU A 178 7.21 -4.63 -4.05
C GLU A 178 6.11 -4.27 -5.06
N LYS A 179 5.14 -3.46 -4.63
CA LYS A 179 4.04 -2.98 -5.47
C LYS A 179 4.49 -2.40 -6.80
N SER A 180 5.66 -1.75 -6.87
CA SER A 180 6.13 -1.17 -8.12
C SER A 180 6.51 -2.21 -9.18
N VAL A 181 6.81 -3.45 -8.77
CA VAL A 181 7.29 -4.53 -9.63
C VAL A 181 6.19 -5.54 -9.95
N ILE A 182 5.38 -5.92 -8.96
CA ILE A 182 4.35 -6.98 -9.09
C ILE A 182 2.91 -6.46 -8.89
N GLY A 183 2.74 -5.14 -8.73
CA GLY A 183 1.45 -4.48 -8.66
C GLY A 183 0.98 -3.91 -10.00
N ALA A 184 -0.06 -3.08 -9.96
CA ALA A 184 -0.66 -2.41 -11.12
C ALA A 184 0.14 -1.20 -11.61
N THR A 185 1.38 -1.43 -12.04
CA THR A 185 2.32 -0.41 -12.50
C THR A 185 2.82 -0.72 -13.92
N ASN A 186 3.25 0.33 -14.61
CA ASN A 186 3.94 0.20 -15.88
C ASN A 186 5.31 -0.46 -15.68
N ASN A 187 5.72 -1.27 -16.66
CA ASN A 187 6.94 -2.06 -16.64
C ASN A 187 7.02 -2.98 -15.41
N SER A 188 5.88 -3.49 -14.96
CA SER A 188 5.82 -4.57 -13.96
C SER A 188 6.19 -5.91 -14.59
N ILE A 189 6.63 -6.86 -13.77
CA ILE A 189 6.93 -8.23 -14.22
C ILE A 189 5.72 -8.86 -14.90
N ILE A 190 4.52 -8.66 -14.35
CA ILE A 190 3.27 -9.16 -14.94
C ILE A 190 3.06 -8.62 -16.36
N GLN A 191 3.31 -7.31 -16.56
CA GLN A 191 3.15 -6.71 -17.88
C GLN A 191 4.14 -7.27 -18.90
N ILE A 192 5.39 -7.48 -18.50
CA ILE A 192 6.43 -7.98 -19.42
C ILE A 192 6.18 -9.44 -19.74
N ILE A 193 5.86 -10.28 -18.73
CA ILE A 193 5.51 -11.68 -18.95
C ILE A 193 4.32 -11.79 -19.91
N ASN A 194 3.28 -10.97 -19.72
CA ASN A 194 2.11 -10.98 -20.60
C ASN A 194 2.44 -10.58 -22.05
N LYS A 195 3.41 -9.69 -22.25
CA LYS A 195 3.82 -9.23 -23.59
C LYS A 195 4.75 -10.22 -24.30
N GLU A 196 5.71 -10.80 -23.57
CA GLU A 196 6.76 -11.65 -24.16
C GLU A 196 6.36 -13.13 -24.22
N TYR A 197 5.59 -13.61 -23.24
CA TYR A 197 5.23 -15.03 -23.09
C TYR A 197 3.73 -15.30 -23.20
N GLY A 198 2.92 -14.25 -23.37
CA GLY A 198 1.48 -14.34 -23.56
C GLY A 198 0.65 -14.42 -22.27
N ALA A 199 -0.67 -14.38 -22.48
CA ALA A 199 -1.66 -14.28 -21.41
C ALA A 199 -1.72 -15.51 -20.49
N ASP A 200 -1.55 -16.72 -21.06
CA ASP A 200 -1.61 -17.95 -20.27
C ASP A 200 -0.46 -18.01 -19.26
N ARG A 201 0.76 -17.65 -19.68
CA ARG A 201 1.92 -17.61 -18.79
C ARG A 201 1.80 -16.52 -17.73
N ALA A 202 1.25 -15.36 -18.08
CA ALA A 202 1.00 -14.28 -17.12
C ALA A 202 -0.04 -14.65 -16.07
N SER A 203 -1.14 -15.29 -16.48
CA SER A 203 -2.17 -15.81 -15.56
C SER A 203 -1.57 -16.83 -14.59
N GLN A 204 -0.80 -17.79 -15.12
CA GLN A 204 -0.12 -18.81 -14.33
C GLN A 204 0.87 -18.19 -13.33
N PHE A 205 1.61 -17.16 -13.73
CA PHE A 205 2.51 -16.41 -12.83
C PHE A 205 1.73 -15.72 -11.70
N ILE A 206 0.62 -15.05 -12.02
CA ILE A 206 -0.24 -14.39 -11.02
C ILE A 206 -0.78 -15.39 -9.99
N ASP A 207 -1.23 -16.56 -10.42
CA ASP A 207 -1.76 -17.59 -9.53
C ASP A 207 -0.66 -18.17 -8.64
N THR A 208 0.48 -18.55 -9.24
CA THR A 208 1.56 -19.24 -8.52
C THR A 208 2.32 -18.35 -7.57
N ILE A 209 2.54 -17.06 -7.88
CA ILE A 209 3.18 -16.14 -6.94
C ILE A 209 2.31 -15.90 -5.70
N GLN A 210 0.99 -15.80 -5.85
CA GLN A 210 0.07 -15.69 -4.70
C GLN A 210 0.14 -16.93 -3.84
N PHE A 211 0.11 -18.10 -4.48
CA PHE A 211 0.21 -19.37 -3.78
C PHE A 211 1.51 -19.49 -2.97
N ILE A 212 2.66 -19.21 -3.58
CA ILE A 212 3.97 -19.26 -2.94
C ILE A 212 4.05 -18.26 -1.78
N ALA A 213 3.66 -17.00 -2.02
CA ALA A 213 3.71 -15.96 -1.01
C ALA A 213 2.83 -16.29 0.19
N ASN A 214 1.63 -16.80 -0.03
CA ASN A 214 0.69 -17.19 1.02
C ASN A 214 1.22 -18.39 1.82
N ASN A 215 1.74 -19.44 1.17
CA ASN A 215 2.32 -20.58 1.89
C ASN A 215 3.59 -20.18 2.66
N TRP A 216 4.39 -19.26 2.13
CA TRP A 216 5.53 -18.71 2.86
C TRP A 216 5.09 -17.91 4.09
N LEU A 217 4.02 -17.12 3.98
CA LEU A 217 3.43 -16.39 5.10
C LEU A 217 2.86 -17.32 6.18
N LEU A 218 2.29 -18.47 5.81
CA LEU A 218 1.85 -19.48 6.78
C LEU A 218 3.00 -20.03 7.63
N VAL A 219 4.22 -20.06 7.09
CA VAL A 219 5.42 -20.52 7.81
C VAL A 219 6.04 -19.39 8.64
N SER A 220 6.14 -18.18 8.07
CA SER A 220 6.83 -17.06 8.73
C SER A 220 5.97 -16.33 9.75
N GLY A 221 4.64 -16.34 9.57
CA GLY A 221 3.70 -15.56 10.35
C GLY A 221 3.80 -14.05 10.09
N PHE A 222 2.67 -13.37 10.19
CA PHE A 222 2.62 -11.90 10.15
C PHE A 222 1.48 -11.38 11.01
N THR A 223 1.74 -10.32 11.77
CA THR A 223 0.74 -9.61 12.54
C THR A 223 1.20 -8.16 12.75
N VAL A 224 0.24 -7.26 12.92
CA VAL A 224 0.49 -5.88 13.35
C VAL A 224 -0.23 -5.69 14.68
N GLY A 225 0.50 -5.28 15.71
CA GLY A 225 -0.05 -5.02 17.03
C GLY A 225 0.06 -3.55 17.42
N ILE A 226 -0.50 -3.20 18.59
CA ILE A 226 -0.41 -1.83 19.12
C ILE A 226 1.04 -1.38 19.34
N LYS A 227 1.94 -2.32 19.68
CA LYS A 227 3.37 -2.06 19.85
C LYS A 227 4.03 -1.53 18.58
N ASP A 228 3.58 -1.96 17.40
CA ASP A 228 4.11 -1.50 16.12
C ASP A 228 3.72 -0.03 15.83
N CYS A 229 2.73 0.50 16.54
CA CYS A 229 2.25 1.87 16.44
C CYS A 229 2.85 2.81 17.51
N ILE A 230 3.70 2.30 18.41
CA ILE A 230 4.28 3.10 19.50
C ILE A 230 5.70 3.47 19.13
N ILE A 231 6.01 4.76 19.19
CA ILE A 231 7.40 5.25 19.10
C ILE A 231 8.07 4.99 20.46
N PRO A 232 9.11 4.14 20.52
CA PRO A 232 9.76 3.83 21.79
C PRO A 232 10.44 5.08 22.36
N PRO A 233 10.31 5.35 23.68
CA PRO A 233 10.87 6.55 24.31
C PRO A 233 12.41 6.57 24.34
N THR A 234 13.04 5.41 24.09
CA THR A 234 14.49 5.24 24.00
C THR A 234 15.08 5.65 22.65
N GLU A 235 14.24 5.92 21.64
CA GLU A 235 14.74 6.43 20.36
C GLU A 235 15.05 7.91 20.46
N ILE A 236 16.33 8.14 20.74
CA ILE A 236 16.96 9.43 20.84
C ILE A 236 17.67 9.70 19.50
N ASN A 237 17.53 10.91 18.96
CA ASN A 237 18.28 11.30 17.77
C ASN A 237 19.79 11.45 18.07
N ASN A 238 20.60 11.70 17.06
CA ASN A 238 22.04 11.97 17.22
C ASN A 238 22.38 13.13 18.18
N ASN A 239 21.40 13.96 18.56
CA ASN A 239 21.56 15.13 19.42
C ASN A 239 20.99 14.93 20.84
N GLY A 240 20.62 13.71 21.26
CA GLY A 240 20.14 13.49 22.62
C GLY A 240 18.65 13.78 22.86
N VAL A 241 17.90 14.17 21.84
CA VAL A 241 16.47 14.55 21.93
C VAL A 241 15.55 13.40 21.52
N ASN A 242 14.53 13.15 22.35
CA ASN A 242 13.47 12.19 22.07
C ASN A 242 12.69 12.61 20.82
N LYS A 243 12.45 11.69 19.88
CA LYS A 243 11.69 11.96 18.63
C LYS A 243 10.29 12.55 18.87
N LYS A 244 9.64 12.22 20.00
CA LYS A 244 8.37 12.83 20.42
C LYS A 244 8.52 14.32 20.74
N GLN A 245 9.63 14.71 21.36
CA GLN A 245 9.91 16.12 21.64
C GLN A 245 10.22 16.87 20.35
N GLN A 246 10.95 16.25 19.41
CA GLN A 246 11.20 16.86 18.10
C GLN A 246 9.90 17.20 17.35
N ILE A 247 8.90 16.31 17.42
CA ILE A 247 7.59 16.58 16.83
C ILE A 247 6.96 17.83 17.45
N ARG A 248 7.05 18.01 18.77
CA ARG A 248 6.58 19.23 19.45
C ARG A 248 7.35 20.46 19.03
N ASP A 249 8.69 20.38 18.99
CA ASP A 249 9.54 21.49 18.57
C ASP A 249 9.23 21.93 17.13
N VAL A 250 8.88 20.98 16.26
CA VAL A 250 8.45 21.26 14.88
C VAL A 250 7.10 21.97 14.86
N VAL A 251 6.15 21.53 15.67
CA VAL A 251 4.84 22.19 15.81
C VAL A 251 5.01 23.63 16.29
N GLU A 252 5.84 23.86 17.32
CA GLU A 252 6.14 25.19 17.84
C GLU A 252 6.78 26.09 16.77
N LYS A 253 7.76 25.57 16.01
CA LYS A 253 8.36 26.32 14.89
C LYS A 253 7.32 26.71 13.84
N CYS A 254 6.39 25.81 13.51
CA CYS A 254 5.31 26.11 12.58
C CYS A 254 4.33 27.15 13.13
N PHE A 255 4.07 27.17 14.44
CA PHE A 255 3.28 28.21 15.09
C PHE A 255 3.98 29.58 15.03
N ILE A 256 5.29 29.63 15.30
CA ILE A 256 6.08 30.86 15.19
C ILE A 256 6.09 31.37 13.73
N GLU A 257 6.26 30.47 12.76
CA GLU A 257 6.16 30.82 11.33
C GLU A 257 4.78 31.40 10.99
N ALA A 258 3.71 30.80 11.50
CA ALA A 258 2.35 31.26 11.28
C ALA A 258 2.08 32.63 11.95
N GLU A 259 2.62 32.91 13.14
CA GLU A 259 2.56 34.25 13.76
C GLU A 259 3.28 35.30 12.92
N ASN A 260 4.49 34.99 12.43
CA ASN A 260 5.25 35.90 11.57
C ASN A 260 4.52 36.19 10.24
N ILE A 261 3.77 35.23 9.71
CA ILE A 261 2.93 35.44 8.53
C ILE A 261 1.79 36.42 8.83
N LYS A 262 1.23 36.41 10.05
CA LYS A 262 0.16 37.35 10.43
C LYS A 262 0.62 38.80 10.46
N THR A 263 1.86 39.04 10.87
CA THR A 263 2.43 40.40 10.96
C THR A 263 2.94 40.91 9.60
N THR A 264 3.43 40.02 8.74
CA THR A 264 4.03 40.39 7.45
C THR A 264 3.03 40.46 6.29
N THR A 265 1.91 39.73 6.35
CA THR A 265 0.96 39.62 5.23
C THR A 265 -0.35 40.34 5.53
N ASN A 266 -0.56 41.49 4.87
CA ASN A 266 -1.76 42.33 5.09
C ASN A 266 -3.04 41.75 4.48
N ASN A 267 -2.95 41.09 3.32
CA ASN A 267 -4.12 40.55 2.63
C ASN A 267 -4.66 39.31 3.40
N PRO A 268 -5.92 39.34 3.88
CA PRO A 268 -6.46 38.29 4.75
C PRO A 268 -6.54 36.92 4.05
N ASN A 269 -6.88 36.88 2.77
CA ASN A 269 -7.00 35.62 2.01
C ASN A 269 -5.62 34.98 1.80
N ILE A 270 -4.62 35.78 1.42
CA ILE A 270 -3.24 35.30 1.24
C ILE A 270 -2.64 34.88 2.57
N ARG A 271 -2.93 35.63 3.64
CA ARG A 271 -2.49 35.30 5.00
C ARG A 271 -3.00 33.94 5.46
N GLU A 272 -4.30 33.67 5.32
CA GLU A 272 -4.88 32.37 5.70
C GLU A 272 -4.31 31.21 4.88
N LEU A 273 -4.12 31.39 3.57
CA LEU A 273 -3.46 30.39 2.72
C LEU A 273 -2.03 30.08 3.18
N ARG A 274 -1.24 31.11 3.49
CA ARG A 274 0.14 30.96 3.97
C ARG A 274 0.21 30.31 5.35
N ILE A 275 -0.69 30.68 6.27
CA ILE A 275 -0.78 30.04 7.59
C ILE A 275 -1.12 28.55 7.43
N ASN A 276 -2.12 28.21 6.61
CA ASN A 276 -2.50 26.83 6.37
C ASN A 276 -1.33 26.01 5.78
N ALA A 277 -0.57 26.62 4.85
CA ALA A 277 0.63 26.01 4.30
C ALA A 277 1.72 25.78 5.36
N ALA A 278 1.98 26.76 6.24
CA ALA A 278 2.96 26.64 7.32
C ALA A 278 2.58 25.51 8.31
N LEU A 279 1.31 25.43 8.69
CA LEU A 279 0.80 24.37 9.58
C LEU A 279 0.83 22.99 8.91
N SER A 280 0.62 22.93 7.60
CA SER A 280 0.71 21.68 6.83
C SER A 280 2.15 21.13 6.80
N LYS A 281 3.18 21.98 6.86
CA LYS A 281 4.58 21.54 6.97
C LYS A 281 4.85 20.72 8.23
N ALA A 282 4.20 21.04 9.35
CA ALA A 282 4.37 20.30 10.60
C ALA A 282 4.04 18.82 10.42
N LYS A 283 3.03 18.54 9.59
CA LYS A 283 2.60 17.19 9.26
C LYS A 283 3.62 16.42 8.42
N ASP A 284 4.18 17.06 7.39
CA ASP A 284 5.18 16.44 6.51
C ASP A 284 6.49 16.15 7.24
N ILE A 285 6.92 17.07 8.11
CA ILE A 285 8.11 16.88 8.94
C ILE A 285 7.83 15.83 10.02
N GLY A 286 6.66 15.88 10.66
CA GLY A 286 6.21 14.88 11.61
C GLY A 286 6.17 13.47 11.01
N LEU A 287 5.77 13.35 9.74
CA LEU A 287 5.77 12.09 9.00
C LEU A 287 7.18 11.51 8.83
N LYS A 288 8.16 12.34 8.45
CA LYS A 288 9.56 11.91 8.33
C LYS A 288 10.12 11.43 9.67
N ILE A 289 9.89 12.21 10.73
CA ILE A 289 10.34 11.86 12.08
C ILE A 289 9.70 10.55 12.54
N ALA A 290 8.38 10.40 12.34
CA ALA A 290 7.65 9.19 12.71
C ALA A 290 8.12 7.96 11.94
N LYS A 291 8.44 8.09 10.64
CA LYS A 291 9.01 7.00 9.84
C LYS A 291 10.37 6.58 10.36
N ASP A 292 11.26 7.55 10.58
CA ASP A 292 12.61 7.29 11.07
C ASP A 292 12.61 6.77 12.51
N ALA A 293 11.53 7.00 13.26
CA ALA A 293 11.29 6.54 14.64
C ALA A 293 10.91 5.06 14.77
N LEU A 294 10.60 4.39 13.67
CA LEU A 294 10.23 2.99 13.69
C LEU A 294 11.39 2.13 13.23
N ALA A 295 11.64 1.05 13.97
CA ALA A 295 12.63 0.07 13.59
C ALA A 295 12.35 -0.46 12.16
N PRO A 296 13.39 -0.72 11.34
CA PRO A 296 13.21 -1.30 10.00
C PRO A 296 12.49 -2.65 9.99
N THR A 297 12.52 -3.37 11.12
CA THR A 297 11.85 -4.67 11.33
C THR A 297 10.39 -4.56 11.77
N ASN A 298 9.87 -3.33 11.94
CA ASN A 298 8.50 -3.09 12.35
C ASN A 298 7.50 -3.64 11.31
N ASN A 299 6.49 -4.37 11.77
CA ASN A 299 5.53 -5.02 10.88
C ASN A 299 4.60 -4.02 10.20
N PHE A 300 4.23 -2.92 10.87
CA PHE A 300 3.42 -1.87 10.28
C PHE A 300 4.18 -1.13 9.17
N LEU A 301 5.47 -0.88 9.38
CA LEU A 301 6.34 -0.31 8.33
C LEU A 301 6.47 -1.26 7.13
N SER A 302 6.48 -2.58 7.37
CA SER A 302 6.54 -3.59 6.31
C SER A 302 5.30 -3.58 5.39
N THR A 303 4.09 -3.28 5.92
CA THR A 303 2.88 -3.19 5.07
C THR A 303 2.92 -1.98 4.15
N VAL A 304 3.47 -0.86 4.64
CA VAL A 304 3.63 0.37 3.85
C VAL A 304 4.74 0.22 2.82
N ASN A 305 5.91 -0.29 3.20
CA ASN A 305 7.04 -0.49 2.28
C ASN A 305 6.71 -1.50 1.17
N SER A 306 6.01 -2.60 1.49
CA SER A 306 5.53 -3.53 0.45
C SER A 306 4.49 -2.91 -0.49
N GLY A 307 3.81 -1.85 -0.05
CA GLY A 307 2.66 -1.25 -0.71
C GLY A 307 1.38 -2.10 -0.65
N SER A 308 1.32 -3.06 0.29
CA SER A 308 0.18 -3.96 0.48
C SER A 308 -1.01 -3.25 1.10
N LYS A 309 -0.78 -2.48 2.18
CA LYS A 309 -1.83 -1.70 2.85
C LYS A 309 -1.23 -0.55 3.66
N GLY A 310 -1.93 0.60 3.60
CA GLY A 310 -1.52 1.84 4.27
C GLY A 310 -0.45 2.59 3.50
N ASP A 311 -0.26 3.86 3.88
CA ASP A 311 0.81 4.74 3.43
C ASP A 311 1.52 5.36 4.65
N PHE A 312 2.67 6.01 4.44
CA PHE A 312 3.43 6.69 5.49
C PHE A 312 2.60 7.74 6.23
N PHE A 313 1.62 8.31 5.54
CA PHE A 313 0.63 9.21 6.14
C PHE A 313 -0.18 8.55 7.26
N ASN A 314 -0.60 7.30 7.08
CA ASN A 314 -1.35 6.57 8.10
C ASN A 314 -0.48 6.31 9.34
N ILE A 315 0.79 5.96 9.13
CA ILE A 315 1.76 5.80 10.22
C ILE A 315 1.88 7.12 10.99
N ALA A 316 2.11 8.22 10.28
CA ALA A 316 2.30 9.53 10.89
C ALA A 316 1.11 10.00 11.74
N GLN A 317 -0.13 9.74 11.30
CA GLN A 317 -1.32 10.11 12.06
C GLN A 317 -1.54 9.22 13.29
N ILE A 318 -1.18 7.93 13.19
CA ILE A 318 -1.32 7.00 14.30
C ILE A 318 -0.30 7.30 15.38
N THR A 319 0.96 7.53 15.00
CA THR A 319 2.08 7.62 15.96
C THR A 319 2.45 9.05 16.32
N GLY A 320 2.40 9.97 15.35
CA GLY A 320 2.95 11.34 15.44
C GLY A 320 1.92 12.42 15.75
N LEU A 321 1.24 12.93 14.72
CA LEU A 321 0.20 13.97 14.84
C LEU A 321 -0.81 13.92 13.68
N LEU A 322 -2.06 14.31 13.91
CA LEU A 322 -3.09 14.38 12.86
C LEU A 322 -2.90 15.59 11.93
N GLY A 323 -2.56 16.73 12.52
CA GLY A 323 -2.31 17.99 11.84
C GLY A 323 -3.57 18.80 11.55
N GLN A 324 -3.43 19.81 10.69
CA GLN A 324 -4.50 20.74 10.35
C GLN A 324 -5.69 20.05 9.68
N GLN A 325 -6.88 20.23 10.26
CA GLN A 325 -8.16 19.85 9.67
C GLN A 325 -8.72 21.03 8.88
N ASN A 326 -9.09 20.78 7.64
CA ASN A 326 -9.68 21.77 6.76
C ASN A 326 -11.15 21.45 6.50
N LEU A 327 -11.94 22.51 6.31
CA LEU A 327 -13.34 22.50 5.90
C LEU A 327 -13.47 23.36 4.64
N ARG A 328 -13.97 22.80 3.54
CA ARG A 328 -14.13 23.49 2.25
C ARG A 328 -12.84 24.18 1.77
N GLY A 329 -11.70 23.53 1.99
CA GLY A 329 -10.38 24.06 1.62
C GLY A 329 -9.82 25.17 2.52
N GLN A 330 -10.51 25.53 3.61
CA GLN A 330 -10.05 26.53 4.59
C GLN A 330 -9.93 25.91 5.98
N ARG A 331 -9.22 26.57 6.90
CA ARG A 331 -9.21 26.18 8.31
C ARG A 331 -10.61 26.33 8.90
N VAL A 332 -10.91 25.61 9.99
CA VAL A 332 -12.24 25.63 10.62
C VAL A 332 -12.69 27.08 10.87
N PRO A 333 -13.86 27.50 10.36
CA PRO A 333 -14.32 28.87 10.51
C PRO A 333 -14.79 29.15 11.94
N LEU A 334 -14.69 30.41 12.33
CA LEU A 334 -15.27 30.90 13.58
C LEU A 334 -16.75 31.22 13.31
N LEU A 335 -17.67 30.44 13.90
CA LEU A 335 -19.11 30.54 13.62
C LEU A 335 -19.91 31.12 14.79
N LEU A 336 -19.33 31.14 16.00
CA LEU A 336 -20.00 31.56 17.22
C LEU A 336 -19.65 33.01 17.57
N ASN A 337 -20.58 33.71 18.23
CA ASN A 337 -20.42 35.07 18.76
C ASN A 337 -19.89 36.06 17.72
N ASN A 338 -20.60 36.18 16.60
CA ASN A 338 -20.25 37.07 15.48
C ASN A 338 -18.85 36.78 14.90
N GLY A 339 -18.51 35.49 14.77
CA GLY A 339 -17.26 35.06 14.15
C GLY A 339 -16.02 35.18 15.03
N LYS A 340 -16.19 35.25 16.36
CA LYS A 340 -15.06 35.32 17.31
C LYS A 340 -14.56 33.95 17.77
N ARG A 341 -15.41 32.92 17.74
CA ARG A 341 -15.06 31.58 18.26
C ARG A 341 -15.57 30.45 17.37
N SER A 342 -14.87 29.33 17.37
CA SER A 342 -15.32 28.07 16.74
C SER A 342 -16.13 27.22 17.72
N LEU A 343 -15.72 27.15 18.99
CA LEU A 343 -16.40 26.42 20.07
C LEU A 343 -16.61 27.31 21.31
N PRO A 344 -17.64 27.06 22.13
CA PRO A 344 -17.90 27.82 23.35
C PRO A 344 -16.85 27.60 24.44
N HIS A 345 -16.01 26.56 24.31
CA HIS A 345 -14.95 26.19 25.24
C HIS A 345 -13.64 26.97 25.03
N TYR A 346 -13.56 27.83 24.01
CA TYR A 346 -12.44 28.75 23.83
C TYR A 346 -12.75 30.10 24.47
N PRO A 347 -11.76 30.75 25.11
CA PRO A 347 -11.88 32.12 25.58
C PRO A 347 -12.27 33.09 24.45
N PHE A 348 -12.93 34.19 24.79
CA PHE A 348 -13.25 35.25 23.83
C PHE A 348 -12.02 36.06 23.40
N GLU A 349 -11.10 36.27 24.34
CA GLU A 349 -9.88 37.05 24.18
C GLU A 349 -8.76 36.33 24.92
N ASN A 350 -7.50 36.68 24.62
CA ASN A 350 -6.31 36.10 25.25
C ASN A 350 -6.17 34.58 25.05
N LEU A 351 -6.39 34.09 23.82
CA LEU A 351 -6.03 32.72 23.48
C LEU A 351 -4.51 32.55 23.55
N THR A 352 -4.07 31.41 24.07
CA THR A 352 -2.68 30.99 23.85
C THR A 352 -2.47 30.66 22.37
N VAL A 353 -1.22 30.70 21.90
CA VAL A 353 -0.87 30.37 20.51
C VAL A 353 -1.40 28.98 20.13
N GLU A 354 -1.26 28.00 21.02
CA GLU A 354 -1.79 26.65 20.83
C GLU A 354 -3.31 26.64 20.69
N GLN A 355 -4.03 27.34 21.57
CA GLN A 355 -5.49 27.43 21.52
C GLN A 355 -5.98 28.14 20.26
N GLU A 356 -5.24 29.14 19.77
CA GLU A 356 -5.58 29.82 18.53
C GLU A 356 -5.59 28.84 17.34
N TYR A 357 -4.54 28.04 17.19
CA TYR A 357 -4.46 27.07 16.09
C TYR A 357 -5.38 25.86 16.32
N GLU A 358 -5.49 25.36 17.55
CA GLU A 358 -6.41 24.26 17.91
C GLU A 358 -7.86 24.66 17.63
N SER A 359 -8.26 25.89 18.00
CA SER A 359 -9.62 26.39 17.76
C SER A 359 -9.96 26.49 16.28
N ARG A 360 -8.95 26.57 15.40
CA ARG A 360 -9.10 26.59 13.95
C ARG A 360 -8.81 25.22 13.32
N GLY A 361 -8.76 24.14 14.10
CA GLY A 361 -8.69 22.76 13.63
C GLY A 361 -7.29 22.15 13.54
N PHE A 362 -6.27 22.76 14.14
CA PHE A 362 -4.96 22.11 14.25
C PHE A 362 -4.97 21.06 15.36
N ILE A 363 -4.65 19.81 15.03
CA ILE A 363 -4.62 18.69 16.00
C ILE A 363 -3.17 18.26 16.20
N SER A 364 -2.63 18.51 17.40
CA SER A 364 -1.27 18.13 17.78
C SER A 364 -1.19 16.68 18.29
N SER A 365 -2.32 16.14 18.76
CA SER A 365 -2.44 14.75 19.20
C SER A 365 -2.39 13.73 18.04
N SER A 366 -2.10 12.47 18.39
CA SER A 366 -2.15 11.31 17.48
C SER A 366 -3.15 10.27 17.95
N PHE A 367 -3.55 9.36 17.06
CA PHE A 367 -4.56 8.34 17.41
C PHE A 367 -4.12 7.42 18.55
N ILE A 368 -2.83 7.11 18.68
CA ILE A 368 -2.33 6.26 19.77
C ILE A 368 -2.43 6.93 21.15
N HIS A 369 -2.31 8.25 21.22
CA HIS A 369 -2.42 9.01 22.46
C HIS A 369 -3.87 9.43 22.77
N GLY A 370 -4.75 9.36 21.77
CA GLY A 370 -6.13 9.82 21.86
C GLY A 370 -6.26 11.32 21.55
N LEU A 371 -7.47 11.71 21.15
CA LEU A 371 -7.84 13.10 20.88
C LEU A 371 -8.60 13.66 22.07
N ASN A 372 -8.35 14.92 22.41
CA ASN A 372 -9.21 15.61 23.36
C ASN A 372 -10.61 15.88 22.74
N PRO A 373 -11.64 16.21 23.54
CA PRO A 373 -12.99 16.41 23.01
C PRO A 373 -13.11 17.51 21.93
N LYS A 374 -12.30 18.57 22.00
CA LYS A 374 -12.29 19.67 21.02
C LYS A 374 -11.67 19.19 19.71
N GLU A 375 -10.51 18.54 19.78
CA GLU A 375 -9.84 17.93 18.63
C GLU A 375 -10.73 16.88 17.96
N PHE A 376 -11.40 16.03 18.74
CA PHE A 376 -12.34 15.03 18.24
C PHE A 376 -13.49 15.67 17.46
N TYR A 377 -14.07 16.76 17.99
CA TYR A 377 -15.11 17.50 17.29
C TYR A 377 -14.60 18.09 15.97
N MET A 378 -13.43 18.75 15.97
CA MET A 378 -12.83 19.34 14.76
C MET A 378 -12.51 18.27 13.71
N HIS A 379 -12.00 17.12 14.12
CA HIS A 379 -11.75 15.98 13.25
C HIS A 379 -13.04 15.37 12.71
N GLY A 380 -14.09 15.30 13.54
CA GLY A 380 -15.42 14.86 13.12
C GLY A 380 -16.04 15.76 12.05
N MET A 381 -15.85 17.08 12.15
CA MET A 381 -16.31 18.03 11.13
C MET A 381 -15.66 17.76 9.77
N SER A 382 -14.33 17.65 9.71
CA SER A 382 -13.62 17.37 8.44
C SER A 382 -13.93 15.98 7.90
N GLY A 383 -14.05 14.98 8.78
CA GLY A 383 -14.47 13.64 8.41
C GLY A 383 -15.87 13.60 7.79
N ARG A 384 -16.82 14.39 8.32
CA ARG A 384 -18.18 14.48 7.80
C ARG A 384 -18.25 15.09 6.40
N GLU A 385 -17.42 16.09 6.13
CA GLU A 385 -17.28 16.65 4.78
C GLU A 385 -16.84 15.58 3.79
N GLY A 386 -15.75 14.86 4.11
CA GLY A 386 -15.25 13.80 3.23
C GLY A 386 -16.25 12.66 2.98
N VAL A 387 -17.09 12.32 3.97
CA VAL A 387 -18.18 11.35 3.77
C VAL A 387 -19.28 11.93 2.87
N SER A 388 -19.63 13.21 3.04
CA SER A 388 -20.66 13.87 2.23
C SER A 388 -20.23 13.98 0.77
N ASP A 389 -18.96 14.35 0.51
CA ASP A 389 -18.39 14.44 -0.83
C ASP A 389 -18.40 13.07 -1.54
N LYS A 390 -18.11 11.99 -0.81
CA LYS A 390 -18.21 10.62 -1.35
C LYS A 390 -19.64 10.27 -1.78
N VAL A 391 -20.65 10.69 -1.03
CA VAL A 391 -22.06 10.45 -1.41
C VAL A 391 -22.44 11.24 -2.67
N VAL A 392 -21.96 12.48 -2.79
CA VAL A 392 -22.21 13.32 -3.96
C VAL A 392 -21.52 12.76 -5.20
N SER A 393 -20.27 12.31 -5.10
CA SER A 393 -19.54 11.74 -6.24
C SER A 393 -20.19 10.45 -6.77
N VAL A 394 -20.74 9.62 -5.89
CA VAL A 394 -21.48 8.40 -6.29
C VAL A 394 -22.78 8.71 -7.04
N LYS A 395 -23.45 9.83 -6.74
CA LYS A 395 -24.66 10.25 -7.45
C LYS A 395 -24.39 11.05 -8.74
N GLY A 396 -23.26 11.76 -8.80
CA GLY A 396 -22.88 12.61 -9.92
C GLY A 396 -22.16 11.89 -11.07
N SER A 397 -21.51 10.75 -10.77
CA SER A 397 -21.14 9.75 -11.79
C SER A 397 -22.34 8.88 -12.10
#